data_AF-A0A0M3IVG2-F1
#
_entry.id   AF-A0A0M3IVG2-F1
#
_cell.length_a   1.000
_cell.length_b   1.000
_cell.length_c   1.000
_cell.angle_alpha   90.00
_cell.angle_beta   90.00
_cell.angle_gamma   90.00
#
_symmetry.space_group_name_H-M   'P 1'
#
loop_
_entity.id
_entity.type
_entity.pdbx_description
1 polymer ?
#
loop_
_entity_poly.entity_id
_entity_poly.type
_entity_poly.pdbx_seq_one_letter_code
_entity_poly.pdbx_strand_id
1 'polypeptide(L)'
;MTSLYLPIASNPELFLKGKLMYGMGGAMDLVSAPGSRVVVTMEHTSKGKPKILDVCTLPLTGEHCVSRIITDMAVFDVDHNKGLTLIEVRKDLTVDDIVRNTGCTFKVSPQLQPMGQAELNLDD
;
A
#
# COMPACT_ATOMS: atom_id res chain seq x y z
N MET A 1 -2.88 16.27 -4.43
CA MET A 1 -3.51 15.11 -5.11
C MET A 1 -2.52 13.98 -4.97
N THR A 2 -2.63 13.19 -3.90
CA THR A 2 -1.71 12.10 -3.61
C THR A 2 -2.05 10.95 -4.54
N SER A 3 -1.28 10.79 -5.61
CA SER A 3 -1.51 9.76 -6.60
C SER A 3 -0.81 8.49 -6.11
N LEU A 4 -1.62 7.54 -5.63
CA LEU A 4 -1.12 6.27 -5.10
C LEU A 4 -0.86 5.34 -6.25
N TYR A 5 0.41 5.33 -6.60
CA TYR A 5 0.99 4.56 -7.66
C TYR A 5 1.47 3.21 -7.11
N LEU A 6 1.12 2.11 -7.78
CA LEU A 6 1.65 0.78 -7.45
C LEU A 6 2.97 0.57 -8.22
N PRO A 7 4.13 0.44 -7.55
CA PRO A 7 5.39 0.19 -8.24
C PRO A 7 5.48 -1.26 -8.74
N ILE A 8 6.16 -1.47 -9.87
CA ILE A 8 6.41 -2.80 -10.48
C ILE A 8 7.28 -3.70 -9.58
N ALA A 9 8.01 -3.14 -8.61
CA ALA A 9 8.86 -3.91 -7.71
C ALA A 9 8.97 -3.27 -6.32
N SER A 10 9.07 -4.09 -5.29
CA SER A 10 9.34 -3.68 -3.91
C SER A 10 10.79 -3.26 -3.66
N ASN A 11 11.70 -3.47 -4.62
CA ASN A 11 13.12 -3.15 -4.49
C ASN A 11 13.66 -2.36 -5.70
N PRO A 12 13.94 -1.05 -5.53
CA PRO A 12 14.41 -0.20 -6.62
C PRO A 12 15.76 -0.62 -7.21
N GLU A 13 16.66 -1.17 -6.39
CA GLU A 13 17.98 -1.60 -6.86
C GLU A 13 17.93 -2.77 -7.83
N LEU A 14 16.91 -3.62 -7.72
CA LEU A 14 16.76 -4.82 -8.53
C LEU A 14 16.41 -4.47 -9.99
N PHE A 15 15.62 -3.41 -10.15
CA PHE A 15 15.20 -2.87 -11.44
C PHE A 15 16.32 -2.06 -12.09
N LEU A 16 17.00 -1.18 -11.33
CA LEU A 16 18.18 -0.42 -11.77
C LEU A 16 19.35 -1.33 -12.18
N LYS A 17 19.51 -2.50 -11.55
CA LYS A 17 20.57 -3.48 -11.87
C LYS A 17 20.19 -4.48 -12.97
N GLY A 18 19.02 -4.33 -13.63
CA GLY A 18 18.59 -5.19 -14.73
C GLY A 18 18.43 -6.67 -14.38
N LYS A 19 18.34 -7.02 -13.09
CA LYS A 19 18.40 -8.42 -12.60
C LYS A 19 17.03 -9.06 -12.37
N LEU A 20 15.95 -8.28 -12.31
CA LEU A 20 14.60 -8.82 -12.33
C LEU A 20 13.79 -8.16 -13.45
N MET A 21 13.68 -8.88 -14.56
CA MET A 21 12.73 -8.60 -15.64
C MET A 21 11.87 -9.85 -15.86
N TYR A 22 11.25 -10.36 -14.78
CA TYR A 22 10.04 -11.15 -15.00
C TYR A 22 9.03 -10.15 -15.56
N GLY A 23 8.66 -10.30 -16.83
CA GLY A 23 7.74 -9.36 -17.50
C GLY A 23 6.49 -9.10 -16.66
N MET A 24 5.82 -7.97 -16.89
CA MET A 24 4.65 -7.52 -16.11
C MET A 24 3.53 -8.57 -15.95
N GLY A 25 3.55 -9.64 -16.74
CA GLY A 25 2.57 -10.73 -16.69
C GLY A 25 1.15 -10.19 -16.86
N GLY A 26 0.18 -10.84 -16.22
CA GLY A 26 -1.20 -10.35 -16.15
C GLY A 26 -1.45 -9.34 -15.02
N ALA A 27 -0.42 -8.79 -14.38
CA ALA A 27 -0.61 -7.87 -13.25
C ALA A 27 -1.31 -6.57 -13.70
N MET A 28 -0.96 -6.06 -14.89
CA MET A 28 -1.61 -4.90 -15.49
C MET A 28 -3.08 -5.17 -15.84
N ASP A 29 -3.42 -6.38 -16.28
CA ASP A 29 -4.80 -6.78 -16.55
C ASP A 29 -5.65 -6.85 -15.27
N LEU A 30 -5.09 -7.41 -14.19
CA LEU A 30 -5.78 -7.52 -12.90
C LEU A 30 -6.13 -6.15 -12.30
N VAL A 31 -5.21 -5.18 -12.39
CA VAL A 31 -5.43 -3.85 -11.79
C VAL A 31 -6.29 -2.92 -12.66
N SER A 32 -6.50 -3.26 -13.94
CA SER A 32 -7.32 -2.46 -14.87
C SER A 32 -8.76 -2.97 -15.00
N ALA A 33 -9.09 -4.10 -14.38
CA ALA A 33 -10.42 -4.70 -14.43
C ALA A 33 -11.51 -3.73 -13.90
N PRO A 34 -12.48 -3.30 -14.74
CA PRO A 34 -13.51 -2.36 -14.33
C PRO A 34 -14.34 -2.86 -13.15
N GLY A 35 -14.61 -1.97 -12.18
CA GLY A 35 -15.39 -2.29 -10.98
C GLY A 35 -14.70 -3.21 -9.97
N SER A 36 -13.45 -3.61 -10.22
CA SER A 36 -12.68 -4.44 -9.29
C SER A 36 -12.13 -3.60 -8.13
N ARG A 37 -12.15 -4.18 -6.93
CA ARG A 37 -11.52 -3.58 -5.74
C ARG A 37 -10.08 -4.09 -5.63
N VAL A 38 -9.10 -3.24 -5.90
CA VAL A 38 -7.68 -3.62 -5.82
C VAL A 38 -7.15 -3.36 -4.41
N VAL A 39 -6.75 -4.44 -3.73
CA VAL A 39 -6.17 -4.38 -2.39
C VAL A 39 -4.70 -4.76 -2.48
N VAL A 40 -3.82 -3.87 -2.02
CA VAL A 40 -2.38 -4.09 -1.99
C VAL A 40 -1.97 -4.55 -0.60
N THR A 41 -1.25 -5.68 -0.54
CA THR A 41 -0.62 -6.19 0.68
C THR A 41 0.89 -6.05 0.56
N MET A 42 1.51 -5.35 1.51
CA MET A 42 2.96 -5.16 1.50
C MET A 42 3.50 -4.76 2.87
N GLU A 43 4.79 -4.96 3.11
CA GLU A 43 5.47 -4.28 4.23
C GLU A 43 5.40 -2.76 4.07
N HIS A 44 5.22 -2.05 5.17
CA HIS A 44 5.04 -0.59 5.22
C HIS A 44 6.32 0.16 4.83
N THR A 45 7.47 -0.37 5.24
CA THR A 45 8.79 0.18 4.95
C THR A 45 9.68 -0.85 4.25
N SER A 46 10.72 -0.40 3.56
CA SER A 46 11.82 -1.27 3.10
C SER A 46 13.13 -0.72 3.64
N LYS A 47 13.86 -1.51 4.42
CA LYS A 47 15.13 -1.09 5.05
C LYS A 47 14.98 0.26 5.80
N GLY A 48 13.86 0.44 6.50
CA GLY A 48 13.55 1.67 7.25
C GLY A 48 13.11 2.86 6.40
N LYS A 49 12.94 2.70 5.08
CA LYS A 49 12.42 3.77 4.20
C LYS A 49 10.92 3.55 3.91
N PRO A 50 10.08 4.59 4.01
CA PRO A 50 8.67 4.50 3.63
C PRO A 50 8.48 4.03 2.19
N LYS A 51 7.50 3.15 1.97
CA LYS A 51 7.10 2.72 0.62
C LYS A 51 5.85 3.45 0.11
N ILE A 52 5.05 3.99 1.02
CA ILE A 52 3.88 4.81 0.70
C ILE A 52 4.36 6.26 0.56
N LEU A 53 4.39 6.76 -0.67
CA LEU A 53 4.97 8.07 -1.05
C LEU A 53 3.93 8.91 -1.80
N ASP A 54 4.15 10.23 -1.86
CA ASP A 54 3.24 11.13 -2.61
C ASP A 54 3.39 10.96 -4.13
N VAL A 55 4.61 10.64 -4.57
CA VAL A 55 4.95 10.29 -5.95
C VAL A 55 5.82 9.05 -5.96
N CYS A 56 5.49 8.08 -6.80
CA CYS A 56 6.29 6.88 -6.96
C CYS A 56 7.63 7.20 -7.64
N THR A 57 8.71 6.68 -7.08
CA THR A 57 10.06 6.77 -7.66
C THR A 57 10.39 5.61 -8.60
N LEU A 58 9.45 4.67 -8.75
CA LEU A 58 9.59 3.47 -9.56
C LEU A 58 8.60 3.44 -10.70
N PRO A 59 8.91 2.70 -11.79
CA PRO A 59 7.97 2.52 -12.89
C PRO A 59 6.62 2.00 -12.39
N LEU A 60 5.57 2.59 -12.95
CA LEU A 60 4.19 2.37 -12.56
C LEU A 60 3.65 1.07 -13.16
N THR A 61 2.96 0.27 -12.35
CA THR A 61 2.18 -0.88 -12.82
C THR A 61 0.81 -0.44 -13.34
N GLY A 62 0.24 0.61 -12.73
CA GLY A 62 -1.04 1.18 -13.10
C GLY A 62 -1.27 2.50 -12.36
N GLU A 63 -1.97 3.43 -13.01
CA GLU A 63 -2.35 4.71 -12.42
C GLU A 63 -3.75 4.60 -11.80
N HIS A 64 -3.93 5.18 -10.62
CA HIS A 64 -5.23 5.24 -9.93
C HIS A 64 -5.99 3.90 -9.83
N CYS A 65 -5.29 2.78 -9.65
CA CYS A 65 -5.92 1.46 -9.59
C CYS A 65 -6.15 0.95 -8.16
N VAL A 66 -5.39 1.43 -7.17
CA VAL A 66 -5.44 0.91 -5.80
C VAL A 66 -6.65 1.47 -5.04
N SER A 67 -7.41 0.58 -4.39
CA SER A 67 -8.56 0.95 -3.54
C SER A 67 -8.25 0.87 -2.04
N ARG A 68 -7.35 -0.04 -1.63
CA ARG A 68 -6.94 -0.21 -0.22
C ARG A 68 -5.51 -0.71 -0.12
N ILE A 69 -4.80 -0.26 0.92
CA ILE A 69 -3.44 -0.70 1.25
C ILE A 69 -3.48 -1.32 2.65
N ILE A 70 -3.03 -2.57 2.75
CA ILE A 70 -2.88 -3.29 4.01
C ILE A 70 -1.39 -3.53 4.22
N THR A 71 -0.88 -3.08 5.35
CA THR A 71 0.53 -3.26 5.73
C THR A 71 0.66 -3.98 7.06
N ASP A 72 1.88 -4.29 7.43
CA ASP A 72 2.21 -4.79 8.76
C ASP A 72 1.98 -3.76 9.88
N MET A 73 1.73 -2.48 9.56
CA MET A 73 1.53 -1.41 10.55
C MET A 73 0.11 -0.82 10.57
N ALA A 74 -0.52 -0.72 9.41
CA ALA A 74 -1.77 0.02 9.23
C ALA A 74 -2.55 -0.39 7.96
N VAL A 75 -3.83 -0.03 7.94
CA VAL A 75 -4.71 -0.13 6.77
C VAL A 75 -5.16 1.27 6.33
N PHE A 76 -5.01 1.54 5.03
CA PHE A 76 -5.48 2.77 4.40
C PHE A 76 -6.52 2.48 3.33
N ASP A 77 -7.60 3.24 3.32
CA ASP A 77 -8.45 3.38 2.14
C ASP A 77 -7.89 4.46 1.21
N VAL A 78 -8.02 4.19 -0.08
CA VAL A 78 -7.56 5.06 -1.17
C VAL A 78 -8.76 5.61 -1.91
N ASP A 79 -8.86 6.94 -1.96
CA ASP A 79 -9.82 7.67 -2.78
C ASP A 79 -9.04 8.50 -3.81
N HIS A 80 -9.36 8.35 -5.10
CA HIS A 80 -8.61 8.99 -6.18
C HIS A 80 -8.67 10.53 -6.14
N ASN A 81 -9.67 11.10 -5.49
CA ASN A 81 -9.83 12.55 -5.35
C ASN A 81 -9.34 13.07 -3.99
N LYS A 82 -9.52 12.27 -2.93
CA LYS A 82 -9.25 12.69 -1.54
C LYS A 82 -7.92 12.20 -0.99
N GLY A 83 -7.25 11.25 -1.65
CA GLY A 83 -6.00 10.65 -1.23
C GLY A 83 -6.21 9.53 -0.20
N LEU A 84 -5.24 9.38 0.71
CA LEU A 84 -5.23 8.35 1.75
C LEU A 84 -6.10 8.71 2.94
N THR A 85 -6.81 7.70 3.45
CA THR A 85 -7.45 7.73 4.76
C THR A 85 -7.02 6.52 5.59
N LEU A 86 -6.37 6.76 6.73
CA LEU A 86 -6.01 5.75 7.71
C LEU A 86 -7.28 5.25 8.42
N ILE A 87 -7.57 3.95 8.30
CA ILE A 87 -8.78 3.33 8.85
C ILE A 87 -8.51 2.31 9.95
N GLU A 88 -7.35 1.66 9.91
CA GLU A 88 -6.92 0.74 10.98
C GLU A 88 -5.43 0.90 11.30
N VAL A 89 -5.08 0.70 12.58
CA VAL A 89 -3.68 0.72 13.07
C VAL A 89 -3.41 -0.53 13.89
N ARG A 90 -2.21 -1.11 13.75
CA ARG A 90 -1.78 -2.23 14.58
C ARG A 90 -1.84 -1.85 16.07
N LYS A 91 -2.30 -2.76 16.92
CA LYS A 91 -2.65 -2.49 18.33
C LYS A 91 -1.52 -1.90 19.18
N ASP A 92 -0.27 -2.18 18.83
CA ASP A 92 0.96 -1.74 19.50
C ASP A 92 1.54 -0.44 18.93
N LEU A 93 0.91 0.17 17.92
CA LEU A 93 1.39 1.38 17.24
C LEU A 93 0.42 2.55 17.43
N THR A 94 0.98 3.75 17.36
CA THR A 94 0.22 5.01 17.37
C THR A 94 0.10 5.60 15.97
N VAL A 95 -0.85 6.53 15.79
CA VAL A 95 -0.95 7.30 14.53
C VAL A 95 0.35 8.04 14.22
N ASP A 96 1.05 8.54 15.24
CA ASP A 96 2.34 9.22 15.06
C ASP A 96 3.43 8.29 14.50
N ASP A 97 3.44 7.02 14.92
CA ASP A 97 4.33 6.01 14.34
C ASP A 97 4.03 5.80 12.85
N ILE A 98 2.75 5.83 12.46
CA ILE A 98 2.34 5.73 11.05
C ILE A 98 2.79 6.96 10.28
N VAL A 99 2.61 8.16 10.83
CA VAL A 99 3.07 9.42 10.20
C VAL A 99 4.57 9.38 9.96
N ARG A 100 5.37 8.94 10.94
CA ARG A 100 6.83 8.84 10.81
C ARG A 100 7.29 7.83 9.75
N ASN A 101 6.49 6.81 9.48
CA ASN A 101 6.83 5.74 8.54
C ASN A 101 6.10 5.84 7.19
N THR A 102 5.34 6.92 6.96
CA THR A 102 4.63 7.19 5.69
C THR A 102 5.20 8.44 5.03
N GLY A 103 5.60 8.35 3.77
CA GLY A 103 6.21 9.45 3.02
C GLY A 103 5.22 10.39 2.32
N CYS A 104 3.96 10.43 2.76
CA CYS A 104 2.94 11.34 2.26
C CYS A 104 1.91 11.67 3.33
N THR A 105 1.14 12.73 3.08
CA THR A 105 0.05 13.13 3.98
C THR A 105 -1.16 12.22 3.81
N PHE A 106 -1.82 11.90 4.92
CA PHE A 106 -3.06 11.14 4.93
C PHE A 106 -4.04 11.71 5.97
N LYS A 107 -5.32 11.43 5.78
CA LYS A 107 -6.38 11.73 6.75
C LYS A 107 -6.51 10.59 7.75
N VAL A 108 -6.94 10.89 8.97
CA VAL A 108 -7.30 9.87 9.97
C VAL A 108 -8.81 9.73 9.99
N SER A 109 -9.30 8.49 9.91
CA SER A 109 -10.74 8.23 10.02
C SER A 109 -11.27 8.63 11.41
N PRO A 110 -12.42 9.31 11.51
CA PRO A 110 -13.11 9.52 12.79
C PRO A 110 -13.52 8.20 13.47
N GLN A 111 -13.59 7.11 12.70
CA GLN A 111 -13.94 5.77 13.17
C GLN A 111 -12.70 4.86 13.18
N LEU A 112 -11.50 5.41 13.39
CA LEU A 112 -10.26 4.62 13.43
C LEU A 112 -10.39 3.44 14.39
N GLN A 113 -10.10 2.23 13.91
CA GLN A 113 -10.16 1.00 14.70
C GLN A 113 -8.77 0.36 14.85
N PRO A 114 -8.58 -0.51 15.87
CA PRO A 114 -7.45 -1.42 15.86
C PRO A 114 -7.54 -2.39 14.68
N MET A 115 -6.39 -2.76 14.10
CA MET A 115 -6.32 -3.71 12.99
C MET A 115 -6.96 -5.05 13.36
N GLY A 116 -7.89 -5.50 12.52
CA GLY A 116 -8.48 -6.83 12.62
C GLY A 116 -7.46 -7.94 12.38
N GLN A 117 -7.62 -9.07 13.04
CA GLN A 117 -6.87 -10.31 12.78
C GLN A 117 -7.87 -11.45 12.62
N ALA A 118 -7.65 -12.32 11.63
CA ALA A 118 -8.46 -13.51 11.48
C ALA A 118 -8.14 -14.49 12.62
N GLU A 119 -9.17 -15.11 13.20
CA GLU A 119 -8.99 -16.21 14.14
C GLU A 119 -8.53 -17.44 13.35
N LEU A 120 -7.44 -18.06 13.79
CA LEU A 120 -6.98 -19.32 13.22
C LEU A 120 -7.75 -20.44 13.91
N ASN A 121 -8.65 -21.10 13.19
CA ASN A 121 -9.20 -22.38 13.61
C ASN A 121 -8.10 -23.41 13.42
N LEU A 122 -7.46 -23.85 14.50
CA LEU A 122 -6.36 -24.82 14.48
C LEU A 122 -6.84 -26.27 14.42
N ASP A 123 -8.10 -26.49 14.04
CA ASP A 123 -8.79 -27.79 14.08
C ASP A 123 -8.91 -28.48 12.70
N ASP A 124 -8.33 -27.91 11.64
CA ASP A 124 -8.28 -28.49 10.26
C ASP A 124 -6.95 -29.19 9.95
#